data_AF-A0A966FN78-F1
#
_entry.id   AF-A0A966FN78-F1
#
_cell.length_a   1.000
_cell.length_b   1.000
_cell.length_c   1.000
_cell.angle_alpha   90.00
_cell.angle_beta   90.00
_cell.angle_gamma   90.00
#
_symmetry.space_group_name_H-M   'P 1'
#
loop_
_entity.id
_entity.type
_entity.pdbx_description
1 polymer ?
#
loop_
_entity_poly.entity_id
_entity_poly.type
_entity_poly.pdbx_seq_one_letter_code
_entity_poly.pdbx_strand_id
1 'polypeptide(L)' 'MTPETLNFFDKVYEVAKLIPYGRVTSYGAIANYLGASRSARMVGYAMNASHGRDD' A
#
# COMPACT_ATOMS: atom_id res chain seq x y z
N MET A 1 4.58 -3.68 -24.88
CA MET A 1 3.72 -3.98 -23.73
C MET A 1 4.63 -4.53 -22.64
N THR A 2 5.17 -3.64 -21.80
CA THR A 2 6.10 -4.01 -20.71
C THR A 2 5.31 -4.61 -19.53
N PRO A 3 5.86 -5.57 -18.79
CA PRO A 3 5.08 -6.43 -17.91
C PRO A 3 4.56 -5.66 -16.69
N GLU A 4 3.33 -6.01 -16.37
CA GLU A 4 2.54 -5.73 -15.16
C GLU A 4 3.34 -5.33 -13.91
N THR A 5 3.31 -4.04 -13.58
CA THR A 5 3.51 -3.62 -12.20
C THR A 5 2.23 -3.78 -11.39
N LEU A 6 1.58 -4.96 -11.44
CA LEU A 6 0.64 -5.40 -10.40
C LEU A 6 1.42 -5.77 -9.12
N ASN A 7 2.24 -4.83 -8.66
CA ASN A 7 3.54 -5.10 -8.03
C ASN A 7 3.69 -4.22 -6.80
N PHE A 8 3.62 -4.83 -5.61
CA PHE A 8 3.70 -4.23 -4.27
C PHE A 8 2.71 -3.10 -3.94
N PHE A 9 2.55 -2.09 -4.79
CA PHE A 9 1.69 -0.92 -4.59
C PHE A 9 0.21 -1.32 -4.56
N ASP A 10 -0.23 -2.18 -5.48
CA ASP A 10 -1.63 -2.67 -5.45
C ASP A 10 -1.92 -3.47 -4.17
N LYS A 11 -0.97 -4.28 -3.70
CA LYS A 11 -1.10 -4.98 -2.41
C LYS A 11 -1.21 -3.99 -1.24
N VAL A 12 -0.48 -2.88 -1.30
CA VAL A 12 -0.60 -1.80 -0.30
C VAL A 12 -2.00 -1.20 -0.33
N TYR A 13 -2.55 -0.90 -1.52
CA TYR A 13 -3.88 -0.32 -1.66
C TYR A 13 -4.97 -1.25 -1.14
N GLU A 14 -4.93 -2.53 -1.49
CA GLU A 14 -5.90 -3.51 -1.02
C GLU A 14 -5.87 -3.65 0.50
N VAL A 15 -4.69 -3.63 1.12
CA VAL A 15 -4.59 -3.64 2.59
C VAL A 15 -5.10 -2.34 3.21
N ALA A 16 -4.83 -1.19 2.59
CA ALA A 16 -5.31 0.10 3.09
C ALA A 16 -6.85 0.18 3.09
N LYS A 17 -7.52 -0.41 2.10
CA LYS A 17 -8.99 -0.48 2.02
C LYS A 17 -9.63 -1.29 3.17
N LEU A 18 -8.89 -2.20 3.79
CA LEU A 18 -9.37 -3.00 4.92
C LEU A 18 -9.42 -2.23 6.24
N ILE A 19 -8.86 -1.02 6.31
CA ILE A 19 -8.83 -0.21 7.53
C ILE A 19 -10.25 0.34 7.78
N PRO A 20 -10.89 0.01 8.92
CA PRO A 20 -12.24 0.49 9.21
C PRO A 20 -12.28 2.01 9.40
N TYR A 21 -13.45 2.60 9.12
CA TYR A 21 -13.67 4.02 9.39
C TYR A 21 -13.39 4.40 10.85
N GLY A 22 -12.76 5.56 11.06
CA GLY A 22 -12.36 6.02 12.40
C GLY A 22 -11.14 5.29 12.99
N ARG A 23 -10.51 4.39 12.24
CA ARG A 23 -9.26 3.72 12.63
C ARG A 23 -8.13 4.14 11.69
N VAL A 24 -6.91 3.98 12.20
CA VAL A 24 -5.68 4.28 11.46
C VAL A 24 -4.68 3.15 11.66
N THR A 25 -3.75 3.03 10.71
CA THR A 25 -2.59 2.14 10.82
C THR A 25 -1.34 2.89 10.37
N SER A 26 -0.17 2.27 10.55
CA SER A 26 1.11 2.85 10.08
C SER A 26 1.60 2.15 8.82
N TYR A 27 2.41 2.86 8.02
CA TYR A 27 3.07 2.27 6.84
C TYR A 27 3.96 1.07 7.19
N GLY A 28 4.59 1.10 8.37
CA GLY A 28 5.35 -0.04 8.88
C GLY A 28 4.47 -1.26 9.17
N ALA A 29 3.27 -1.05 9.74
CA ALA A 29 2.32 -2.13 9.98
C ALA A 29 1.81 -2.76 8.68
N ILE A 30 1.50 -1.94 7.67
CA ILE A 30 1.13 -2.44 6.33
C ILE A 30 2.29 -3.23 5.70
N ALA A 31 3.51 -2.70 5.75
CA ALA A 31 4.70 -3.38 5.21
C ALA A 31 4.97 -4.72 5.91
N ASN A 32 4.84 -4.77 7.24
CA ASN A 32 4.98 -6.00 8.03
C ASN A 32 3.88 -7.01 7.69
N TYR A 33 2.62 -6.56 7.56
CA TYR A 33 1.49 -7.41 7.17
C TYR A 33 1.72 -8.06 5.80
N LEU A 34 2.33 -7.34 4.86
CA LEU A 34 2.68 -7.84 3.53
C LEU A 34 3.96 -8.69 3.50
N GLY A 35 4.58 -9.00 4.65
CA GLY A 35 5.83 -9.77 4.73
C GLY A 35 7.07 -9.00 4.24
N ALA A 36 6.94 -7.70 3.97
CA ALA A 36 8.00 -6.81 3.51
C ALA A 36 8.48 -5.92 4.66
N SER A 37 8.79 -6.53 5.81
CA SER A 37 9.30 -5.81 6.98
C SER A 37 10.52 -4.97 6.59
N ARG A 38 10.52 -3.68 6.95
CA ARG A 38 11.45 -2.58 6.55
C ARG A 38 11.09 -1.80 5.27
N SER A 39 10.04 -2.16 4.56
CA SER A 39 9.60 -1.46 3.35
C SER A 39 8.61 -0.31 3.59
N ALA A 40 8.54 0.23 4.81
CA ALA A 40 7.60 1.28 5.19
C ALA A 40 7.67 2.54 4.29
N ARG A 41 8.87 2.91 3.82
CA ARG A 41 9.04 4.02 2.86
C ARG A 41 8.39 3.73 1.51
N MET A 42 8.49 2.50 1.01
CA MET A 42 7.85 2.10 -0.25
C MET A 42 6.33 2.13 -0.13
N VAL A 43 5.78 1.74 1.02
CA VAL A 43 4.34 1.91 1.30
C VAL A 43 3.95 3.39 1.26
N GLY A 44 4.76 4.28 1.84
CA GLY A 44 4.55 5.72 1.75
C GLY A 44 4.55 6.25 0.31
N TYR A 45 5.47 5.77 -0.54
CA TYR A 45 5.46 6.11 -1.96
C TYR A 45 4.22 5.60 -2.68
N ALA A 46 3.78 4.37 -2.38
CA ALA A 46 2.55 3.83 -2.93
C ALA A 46 1.35 4.71 -2.57
N MET A 47 1.18 5.03 -1.28
CA MET A 47 0.08 5.89 -0.81
C MET A 47 0.16 7.31 -1.38
N ASN A 48 1.36 7.87 -1.57
CA ASN A 48 1.50 9.18 -2.23
C ASN A 48 1.09 9.13 -3.71
N ALA A 49 1.27 7.99 -4.38
CA ALA A 49 0.87 7.78 -5.76
C ALA A 49 -0.61 7.39 -5.95
N SER A 50 -1.40 7.27 -4.87
CA SER A 50 -2.80 6.81 -4.97
C SER A 50 -3.79 7.87 -5.48
N HIS A 51 -3.42 9.16 -5.45
CA HIS A 51 -4.32 10.28 -5.76
C HIS A 51 -4.90 10.30 -7.18
N GLY A 52 -4.26 9.62 -8.13
CA GLY A 52 -4.70 9.57 -9.54
C GLY A 52 -5.25 8.21 -9.96
N ARG A 53 -5.53 7.32 -9.01
CA ARG A 53 -6.23 6.05 -9.29
C ARG A 53 -7.71 6.27 -9.01
N ASP A 54 -8.53 6.02 -10.03
CA ASP A 54 -9.96 5.82 -9.84
C ASP A 54 -10.16 4.51 -9.05
N ASP A 55 -11.10 4.53 -8.11
CA ASP A 55 -11.36 3.48 -7.12
C ASP A 55 -12.27 2.35 -7.60
#